data_AF-A0A314YIX6-F1
#
_entry.id   AF-A0A314YIX6-F1
#
_cell.length_a   1.000
_cell.length_b   1.000
_cell.length_c   1.000
_cell.angle_alpha   90.00
_cell.angle_beta   90.00
_cell.angle_gamma   90.00
#
_symmetry.space_group_name_H-M   'P 1'
#
loop_
_entity.id
_entity.type
_entity.pdbx_description
1 polymer ?
#
loop_
_entity_poly.entity_id
_entity_poly.type
_entity_poly.pdbx_seq_one_letter_code
_entity_poly.pdbx_strand_id
1 'polypeptide(L)'
;MGPTGQGVPLRIHKLDCGAMQISPSKGNEVAKDAGALLSYDPNLRLPLWPSAEEARKQILSIWEKADVIKVSDVELEFLTGSPKIDDENALTLWNDNLKLLLVTLGEHGCRYYTKHFRGSVEAFHVKAVDTTGAGDSFVGALLAKIVDDQSILEDEQRLRGVLKFANACGAITTTKKGAIPALPSESEAFTLIKGA
;
A
#
# COMPACT_ATOMS: atom_id res chain seq x y z
N MET A 1 -3.56 42.92 0.22
CA MET A 1 -2.86 41.90 1.03
C MET A 1 -3.78 40.70 1.12
N GLY A 2 -3.56 39.70 0.27
CA GLY A 2 -4.34 38.45 0.31
C GLY A 2 -3.85 37.58 1.47
N PRO A 3 -4.73 36.79 2.12
CA PRO A 3 -4.28 35.87 3.14
C PRO A 3 -3.44 34.77 2.46
N THR A 4 -2.17 34.71 2.86
CA THR A 4 -1.27 33.60 2.58
C THR A 4 -1.90 32.33 3.11
N GLY A 5 -2.36 31.46 2.22
CA GLY A 5 -2.77 30.10 2.55
C GLY A 5 -1.58 29.35 3.15
N GLN A 6 -1.55 29.25 4.47
CA GLN A 6 -0.72 28.26 5.14
C GLN A 6 -1.30 26.90 4.75
N GLY A 7 -0.62 26.21 3.82
CA GLY A 7 -0.95 24.84 3.46
C GLY A 7 -0.93 24.00 4.73
N VAL A 8 -2.08 23.44 5.10
CA VAL A 8 -2.15 22.42 6.13
C VAL A 8 -1.22 21.29 5.68
N PRO A 9 -0.24 20.85 6.50
CA PRO A 9 0.63 19.76 6.10
C PRO A 9 -0.23 18.54 5.77
N LEU A 10 -0.08 18.01 4.55
CA LEU A 10 -0.72 16.77 4.12
C LEU A 10 -0.29 15.64 5.07
N ARG A 11 -1.24 14.84 5.51
CA ARG A 11 -1.03 13.77 6.51
C ARG A 11 -1.51 12.44 5.95
N ILE A 12 -0.90 11.35 6.40
CA ILE A 12 -1.38 9.99 6.13
C ILE A 12 -1.56 9.31 7.48
N HIS A 13 -2.67 8.60 7.64
CA HIS A 13 -2.95 7.80 8.82
C HIS A 13 -3.10 6.34 8.42
N LYS A 14 -2.42 5.44 9.14
CA LYS A 14 -2.56 4.01 8.94
C LYS A 14 -3.82 3.53 9.65
N LEU A 15 -4.68 2.84 8.93
CA LEU A 15 -5.79 2.10 9.49
C LEU A 15 -5.28 0.77 10.02
N ASP A 16 -5.60 0.47 11.28
CA ASP A 16 -5.27 -0.82 11.89
C ASP A 16 -6.52 -1.67 12.08
N CYS A 17 -6.47 -2.90 11.58
CA CYS A 17 -7.46 -3.94 11.85
C CYS A 17 -6.91 -4.85 12.97
N GLY A 18 -7.07 -4.46 14.23
CA GLY A 18 -6.64 -5.27 15.36
C GLY A 18 -7.54 -6.49 15.59
N ALA A 19 -6.97 -7.60 16.07
CA ALA A 19 -7.71 -8.76 16.60
C ALA A 19 -8.52 -8.41 17.88
N MET A 20 -8.25 -7.26 18.49
CA MET A 20 -9.17 -6.59 19.41
C MET A 20 -10.09 -5.69 18.59
N GLN A 21 -11.38 -6.01 18.57
CA GLN A 21 -12.44 -5.21 17.94
C GLN A 21 -12.21 -3.71 18.18
N ILE A 22 -11.94 -2.95 17.11
CA ILE A 22 -12.01 -1.49 17.18
C ILE A 22 -13.04 -1.02 16.14
N SER A 23 -14.16 -0.51 16.67
CA SER A 23 -15.00 0.50 16.02
C SER A 23 -14.12 1.54 15.30
N PRO A 24 -14.53 2.23 14.21
CA PRO A 24 -13.75 3.35 13.67
C PRO A 24 -13.24 4.22 14.81
N SER A 25 -11.92 4.26 14.97
CA SER A 25 -11.33 4.95 16.11
C SER A 25 -11.59 6.45 15.91
N LYS A 26 -11.80 7.19 17.00
CA LYS A 26 -11.88 8.65 16.95
C LYS A 26 -10.65 9.28 16.26
N GLY A 27 -9.52 8.56 16.22
CA GLY A 27 -8.33 8.95 15.48
C GLY A 27 -8.52 8.98 13.96
N ASN A 28 -9.27 8.03 13.39
CA ASN A 28 -9.54 7.97 11.95
C ASN A 28 -10.40 9.16 11.50
N GLU A 29 -11.42 9.49 12.28
CA GLU A 29 -12.31 10.62 12.01
C GLU A 29 -11.53 11.95 12.07
N VAL A 30 -10.75 12.16 13.13
CA VAL A 30 -9.91 13.35 13.28
C VAL A 30 -8.87 13.48 12.15
N ALA A 31 -8.27 12.36 11.73
CA ALA A 31 -7.31 12.37 10.62
C ALA A 31 -7.99 12.77 9.30
N LYS A 32 -9.15 12.19 9.01
CA LYS A 32 -9.92 12.47 7.80
C LYS A 32 -10.41 13.92 7.77
N ASP A 33 -10.92 14.44 8.88
CA ASP A 33 -11.34 15.84 9.03
C ASP A 33 -10.17 16.82 8.82
N ALA A 34 -8.94 16.39 9.11
CA ALA A 34 -7.72 17.15 8.86
C ALA A 34 -7.18 17.04 7.42
N GLY A 35 -7.90 16.36 6.52
CA GLY A 35 -7.49 16.16 5.12
C GLY A 35 -6.44 15.06 4.93
N ALA A 36 -6.26 14.17 5.91
CA ALA A 36 -5.32 13.06 5.79
C ALA A 36 -5.86 11.94 4.89
N LEU A 37 -4.96 11.26 4.18
CA LEU A 37 -5.29 9.98 3.53
C LEU A 37 -5.28 8.86 4.57
N LEU A 38 -6.27 7.98 4.50
CA LEU A 38 -6.33 6.76 5.29
C LEU A 38 -5.75 5.59 4.46
N SER A 39 -4.56 5.13 4.85
CA SER A 39 -3.89 3.98 4.22
C SER A 39 -4.17 2.71 4.98
N TYR A 40 -4.48 1.61 4.29
CA TYR A 40 -4.73 0.30 4.89
C TYR A 40 -3.93 -0.81 4.21
N ASP A 41 -3.21 -1.59 5.02
CA ASP A 41 -2.57 -2.85 4.64
C ASP A 41 -3.05 -3.90 5.65
N PRO A 42 -3.87 -4.89 5.23
CA PRO A 42 -4.38 -5.93 6.12
C PRO A 42 -3.26 -6.70 6.83
N ASN A 43 -2.09 -6.81 6.20
CA ASN A 43 -0.91 -7.51 6.68
C ASN A 43 -1.26 -8.84 7.36
N LEU A 44 -2.01 -9.70 6.66
CA LEU A 44 -2.66 -10.87 7.21
C LEU A 44 -1.65 -11.81 7.89
N ARG A 45 -1.97 -12.19 9.13
CA ARG A 45 -1.27 -13.24 9.89
C ARG A 45 -2.32 -14.19 10.47
N LEU A 46 -2.77 -15.16 9.67
CA LEU A 46 -3.83 -16.10 10.05
C LEU A 46 -3.68 -16.73 11.44
N PRO A 47 -2.47 -17.11 11.92
CA PRO A 47 -2.31 -17.65 13.27
C PRO A 47 -2.72 -16.72 14.42
N LEU A 48 -2.86 -15.42 14.16
CA LEU A 48 -3.30 -14.42 15.15
C LEU A 48 -4.83 -14.29 15.23
N TRP A 49 -5.58 -14.99 14.38
CA TRP A 49 -7.02 -14.89 14.29
C TRP A 49 -7.71 -16.16 14.80
N PRO A 50 -8.91 -16.03 15.42
CA PRO A 50 -9.68 -17.21 15.84
C PRO A 50 -10.06 -18.15 14.69
N SER A 51 -10.30 -17.58 13.50
CA SER A 51 -10.57 -18.33 12.28
C SER A 51 -10.27 -17.48 11.04
N ALA A 52 -10.12 -18.14 9.89
CA ALA A 52 -10.01 -17.47 8.59
C ALA A 52 -11.26 -16.62 8.26
N GLU A 53 -12.44 -17.11 8.62
CA GLU A 53 -13.70 -16.39 8.41
C GLU A 53 -13.74 -15.08 9.22
N GLU A 54 -13.36 -15.14 10.50
CA GLU A 54 -13.33 -13.96 11.36
C GLU A 54 -12.26 -12.96 10.90
N ALA A 55 -11.08 -13.44 10.49
CA ALA A 55 -10.04 -12.60 9.89
C ALA A 55 -10.57 -11.84 8.66
N ARG A 56 -11.18 -12.55 7.71
CA ARG A 56 -11.75 -11.96 6.50
C ARG A 56 -12.83 -10.92 6.81
N LYS A 57 -13.76 -11.27 7.71
CA LYS A 57 -14.84 -10.38 8.14
C LYS A 57 -14.31 -9.09 8.76
N GLN A 58 -13.34 -9.19 9.66
CA GLN A 58 -12.78 -8.03 10.36
C GLN A 58 -11.96 -7.15 9.42
N ILE A 59 -11.15 -7.74 8.54
CA ILE A 59 -10.40 -7.02 7.50
C ILE A 59 -11.35 -6.21 6.61
N LEU A 60 -12.43 -6.83 6.14
CA LEU A 60 -13.40 -6.16 5.26
C LEU A 60 -14.27 -5.12 6.00
N SER A 61 -14.37 -5.17 7.33
CA SER A 61 -15.23 -4.26 8.11
C SER A 61 -14.80 -2.78 8.07
N ILE A 62 -13.54 -2.51 7.71
CA ILE A 62 -12.99 -1.16 7.59
C ILE A 62 -12.61 -0.79 6.15
N TRP A 63 -12.92 -1.66 5.18
CA TRP A 63 -12.50 -1.54 3.78
C TRP A 63 -12.98 -0.23 3.14
N GLU A 64 -14.24 0.14 3.38
CA GLU A 64 -14.90 1.36 2.87
C GLU A 64 -14.34 2.67 3.45
N LYS A 65 -13.45 2.60 4.46
CA LYS A 65 -12.89 3.78 5.11
C LYS A 65 -11.55 4.19 4.53
N ALA A 66 -10.85 3.29 3.87
CA ALA A 66 -9.52 3.56 3.34
C ALA A 66 -9.60 4.42 2.07
N ASP A 67 -8.63 5.31 1.90
CA ASP A 67 -8.36 5.99 0.63
C ASP A 67 -7.34 5.20 -0.21
N VAL A 68 -6.39 4.54 0.46
CA VAL A 68 -5.33 3.74 -0.16
C VAL A 68 -5.32 2.36 0.46
N ILE A 69 -5.48 1.31 -0.35
CA ILE A 69 -5.38 -0.08 0.09
C ILE A 69 -4.22 -0.76 -0.64
N LYS A 70 -3.42 -1.51 0.09
CA LYS A 70 -2.48 -2.48 -0.49
C LYS A 70 -2.81 -3.88 0.03
N VAL A 71 -2.81 -4.84 -0.88
CA VAL A 71 -2.86 -6.28 -0.61
C VAL A 71 -1.74 -7.00 -1.36
N SER A 72 -1.31 -8.16 -0.90
CA SER A 72 -0.55 -9.11 -1.72
C SER A 72 -1.47 -9.96 -2.61
N ASP A 73 -0.88 -10.72 -3.52
CA ASP A 73 -1.53 -11.80 -4.25
C ASP A 73 -2.18 -12.84 -3.32
N VAL A 74 -1.48 -13.27 -2.26
CA VAL A 74 -2.02 -14.19 -1.24
C VAL A 74 -3.21 -13.57 -0.51
N GLU A 75 -3.14 -12.28 -0.18
CA GLU A 75 -4.24 -11.56 0.47
C GLU A 75 -5.42 -11.36 -0.50
N LEU A 76 -5.16 -11.11 -1.79
CA LEU A 76 -6.20 -11.03 -2.81
C LEU A 76 -6.96 -12.36 -2.91
N GLU A 77 -6.26 -13.49 -3.01
CA GLU A 77 -6.88 -14.82 -3.04
C GLU A 77 -7.71 -15.05 -1.78
N PHE A 78 -7.15 -14.77 -0.60
CA PHE A 78 -7.83 -14.94 0.67
C PHE A 78 -9.11 -14.11 0.79
N LEU A 79 -9.08 -12.84 0.40
CA LEU A 79 -10.21 -11.92 0.56
C LEU A 79 -11.31 -12.17 -0.46
N THR A 80 -10.95 -12.58 -1.67
CA THR A 80 -11.91 -12.82 -2.76
C THR A 80 -12.43 -14.25 -2.78
N GLY A 81 -11.68 -15.21 -2.22
CA GLY A 81 -11.95 -16.64 -2.34
C GLY A 81 -11.66 -17.19 -3.75
N SER A 82 -10.95 -16.44 -4.59
CA SER A 82 -10.64 -16.79 -5.98
C SER A 82 -9.13 -16.92 -6.16
N PRO A 83 -8.63 -18.01 -6.79
CA PRO A 83 -7.19 -18.19 -7.03
C PRO A 83 -6.67 -17.32 -8.18
N LYS A 84 -7.52 -16.52 -8.83
CA LYS A 84 -7.13 -15.70 -9.98
C LYS A 84 -6.47 -14.41 -9.52
N ILE A 85 -5.28 -14.14 -10.06
CA ILE A 85 -4.55 -12.88 -9.81
C ILE A 85 -4.63 -12.01 -11.06
N ASP A 86 -5.81 -11.45 -11.30
CA ASP A 86 -6.13 -10.62 -12.46
C ASP A 86 -6.89 -9.34 -12.08
N ASP A 87 -7.11 -8.48 -13.08
CA ASP A 87 -7.78 -7.19 -12.88
C ASP A 87 -9.23 -7.37 -12.45
N GLU A 88 -9.92 -8.39 -12.97
CA GLU A 88 -11.33 -8.65 -12.65
C GLU A 88 -11.48 -9.03 -11.18
N ASN A 89 -10.63 -9.93 -10.68
CA ASN A 89 -10.64 -10.33 -9.29
C ASN A 89 -10.24 -9.18 -8.35
N ALA A 90 -9.18 -8.44 -8.68
CA ALA A 90 -8.73 -7.31 -7.88
C ALA A 90 -9.81 -6.22 -7.76
N LEU A 91 -10.53 -5.92 -8.86
CA LEU A 91 -11.60 -4.94 -8.87
C LEU A 91 -12.84 -5.35 -8.05
N THR A 92 -12.98 -6.62 -7.65
CA THR A 92 -14.04 -7.00 -6.69
C THR A 92 -13.81 -6.40 -5.30
N LEU A 93 -12.57 -6.00 -4.99
CA LEU A 93 -12.22 -5.29 -3.76
C LEU A 93 -12.25 -3.76 -3.92
N TRP A 94 -12.59 -3.24 -5.10
CA TRP A 94 -12.71 -1.81 -5.33
C TRP A 94 -14.00 -1.25 -4.73
N ASN A 95 -13.93 -0.04 -4.17
CA ASN A 95 -15.09 0.77 -3.81
C ASN A 95 -14.84 2.24 -4.19
N ASP A 96 -15.91 3.02 -4.32
CA ASP A 96 -15.83 4.39 -4.83
C ASP A 96 -15.18 5.40 -3.88
N ASN A 97 -14.91 5.02 -2.62
CA ASN A 97 -14.13 5.84 -1.69
C ASN A 97 -12.62 5.69 -1.91
N LEU A 98 -12.17 4.63 -2.58
CA LEU A 98 -10.76 4.41 -2.85
C LEU A 98 -10.22 5.40 -3.87
N LYS A 99 -9.03 5.91 -3.57
CA LYS A 99 -8.19 6.66 -4.51
C LYS A 99 -7.17 5.72 -5.16
N LEU A 100 -6.70 4.71 -4.43
CA LEU A 100 -5.70 3.76 -4.92
C LEU A 100 -5.87 2.37 -4.29
N LEU A 101 -5.99 1.35 -5.13
CA LEU A 101 -5.87 -0.06 -4.74
C LEU A 101 -4.60 -0.64 -5.37
N LEU A 102 -3.81 -1.35 -4.57
CA LEU A 102 -2.56 -1.98 -4.98
C LEU A 102 -2.58 -3.47 -4.68
N VAL A 103 -2.12 -4.25 -5.65
CA VAL A 103 -1.84 -5.69 -5.49
C VAL A 103 -0.35 -5.91 -5.74
N THR A 104 0.40 -6.23 -4.69
CA THR A 104 1.84 -6.57 -4.81
C THR A 104 2.00 -8.04 -5.19
N LEU A 105 2.88 -8.32 -6.15
CA LEU A 105 3.07 -9.62 -6.81
C LEU A 105 4.50 -10.16 -6.63
N GLY A 106 5.14 -9.84 -5.50
CA GLY A 106 6.53 -10.23 -5.23
C GLY A 106 7.49 -9.81 -6.33
N GLU A 107 8.19 -10.78 -6.91
CA GLU A 107 9.17 -10.58 -8.00
C GLU A 107 8.55 -10.16 -9.34
N HIS A 108 7.22 -10.12 -9.45
CA HIS A 108 6.52 -9.63 -10.63
C HIS A 108 6.07 -8.17 -10.51
N GLY A 109 6.29 -7.53 -9.36
CA GLY A 109 6.07 -6.09 -9.15
C GLY A 109 4.71 -5.83 -8.52
N CYS A 110 3.92 -4.93 -9.11
CA CYS A 110 2.60 -4.61 -8.60
C CYS A 110 1.60 -4.26 -9.70
N ARG A 111 0.32 -4.47 -9.41
CA ARG A 111 -0.81 -3.88 -10.13
C ARG A 111 -1.38 -2.73 -9.31
N TYR A 112 -1.85 -1.70 -9.99
CA TYR A 112 -2.48 -0.54 -9.38
C TYR A 112 -3.80 -0.22 -10.08
N TYR A 113 -4.76 0.27 -9.30
CA TYR A 113 -6.08 0.66 -9.77
C TYR A 113 -6.45 1.98 -9.11
N THR A 114 -6.89 2.94 -9.92
CA THR A 114 -7.52 4.19 -9.49
C THR A 114 -8.91 4.28 -10.13
N LYS A 115 -9.63 5.35 -9.84
CA LYS A 115 -10.92 5.63 -10.49
C LYS A 115 -10.82 5.78 -12.01
N HIS A 116 -9.67 6.26 -12.51
CA HIS A 116 -9.52 6.68 -13.90
C HIS A 116 -8.60 5.80 -14.72
N PHE A 117 -7.65 5.12 -14.09
CA PHE A 117 -6.65 4.32 -14.77
C PHE A 117 -6.21 3.12 -13.93
N ARG A 118 -5.64 2.12 -14.59
CA ARG A 118 -5.06 0.94 -13.95
C ARG A 118 -3.91 0.41 -14.78
N GLY A 119 -3.03 -0.36 -14.16
CA GLY A 119 -1.94 -1.00 -14.89
C GLY A 119 -1.02 -1.80 -13.98
N SER A 120 0.16 -2.11 -14.51
CA SER A 120 1.22 -2.80 -13.78
C SER A 120 2.56 -2.06 -13.85
N VAL A 121 3.38 -2.27 -12.83
CA VAL A 121 4.78 -1.85 -12.77
C VAL A 121 5.61 -3.06 -12.36
N GLU A 122 6.59 -3.41 -13.19
CA GLU A 122 7.47 -4.57 -12.98
C GLU A 122 8.34 -4.39 -11.73
N ALA A 123 8.76 -5.51 -11.13
CA ALA A 123 9.75 -5.50 -10.05
C ALA A 123 11.18 -5.39 -10.58
N PHE A 124 12.11 -5.28 -9.63
CA PHE A 124 13.53 -5.42 -9.88
C PHE A 124 13.98 -6.81 -9.46
N HIS A 125 14.66 -7.50 -10.37
CA HIS A 125 15.21 -8.81 -10.09
C HIS A 125 16.47 -8.66 -9.24
N VAL A 126 16.41 -9.19 -8.01
CA VAL A 126 17.51 -9.17 -7.04
C VAL A 126 17.66 -10.56 -6.43
N LYS A 127 18.84 -10.84 -5.87
CA LYS A 127 19.05 -12.08 -5.10
C LYS A 127 18.44 -11.91 -3.70
N ALA A 128 17.23 -12.42 -3.50
CA ALA A 128 16.57 -12.40 -2.21
C ALA A 128 17.30 -13.29 -1.18
N VAL A 129 17.40 -12.78 0.05
CA VAL A 129 17.98 -13.43 1.24
C VAL A 129 16.91 -13.63 2.31
N ASP A 130 16.06 -12.63 2.52
CA ASP A 130 14.97 -12.64 3.51
C ASP A 130 13.87 -11.68 3.03
N THR A 131 12.65 -12.17 2.82
CA THR A 131 11.54 -11.34 2.29
C THR A 131 10.82 -10.51 3.36
N THR A 132 11.21 -10.67 4.63
CA THR A 132 10.59 -9.99 5.76
C THR A 132 10.69 -8.46 5.61
N GLY A 133 9.54 -7.78 5.64
CA GLY A 133 9.47 -6.31 5.58
C GLY A 133 9.47 -5.72 4.17
N ALA A 134 9.55 -6.51 3.10
CA ALA A 134 9.51 -6.01 1.73
C ALA A 134 8.21 -5.24 1.41
N GLY A 135 7.07 -5.76 1.89
CA GLY A 135 5.77 -5.09 1.77
C GLY A 135 5.69 -3.78 2.55
N ASP A 136 6.19 -3.77 3.79
CA ASP A 136 6.24 -2.56 4.62
C ASP A 136 7.16 -1.49 4.01
N SER A 137 8.29 -1.91 3.42
CA SER A 137 9.22 -1.03 2.70
C SER A 137 8.58 -0.43 1.44
N PHE A 138 7.86 -1.25 0.65
CA PHE A 138 7.08 -0.79 -0.49
C PHE A 138 6.04 0.26 -0.07
N VAL A 139 5.24 -0.03 0.96
CA VAL A 139 4.21 0.89 1.46
C VAL A 139 4.85 2.17 2.00
N GLY A 140 5.89 2.05 2.83
CA GLY A 140 6.60 3.22 3.37
C GLY A 140 7.15 4.13 2.27
N ALA A 141 7.76 3.56 1.23
CA ALA A 141 8.28 4.29 0.08
C ALA A 141 7.18 5.00 -0.73
N LEU A 142 6.05 4.34 -0.96
CA LEU A 142 4.88 4.94 -1.62
C LEU A 142 4.31 6.10 -0.79
N LEU A 143 4.03 5.84 0.49
CA LEU A 143 3.41 6.82 1.38
C LEU A 143 4.30 8.06 1.57
N ALA A 144 5.62 7.87 1.63
CA ALA A 144 6.59 8.97 1.71
C ALA A 144 6.55 9.91 0.50
N LYS A 145 6.13 9.45 -0.69
CA LYS A 145 6.00 10.33 -1.87
C LYS A 145 4.60 10.96 -1.98
N ILE A 146 3.53 10.23 -1.66
CA ILE A 146 2.16 10.77 -1.79
C ILE A 146 1.78 11.70 -0.63
N VAL A 147 2.47 11.62 0.51
CA VAL A 147 2.27 12.58 1.62
C VAL A 147 2.73 13.97 1.20
N ASP A 148 3.78 14.08 0.40
CA ASP A 148 4.29 15.38 -0.07
C ASP A 148 3.40 15.95 -1.18
N ASP A 149 2.81 15.09 -2.02
CA ASP A 149 1.93 15.51 -3.10
C ASP A 149 0.87 14.44 -3.45
N GLN A 150 -0.37 14.67 -3.03
CA GLN A 150 -1.48 13.76 -3.32
C GLN A 150 -1.91 13.79 -4.80
N SER A 151 -1.55 14.82 -5.59
CA SER A 151 -1.90 14.87 -7.02
C SER A 151 -1.22 13.78 -7.84
N ILE A 152 -0.21 13.10 -7.27
CA ILE A 152 0.38 11.88 -7.83
C ILE A 152 -0.69 10.81 -8.10
N LEU A 153 -1.75 10.74 -7.28
CA LEU A 153 -2.83 9.76 -7.45
C LEU A 153 -3.70 10.00 -8.69
N GLU A 154 -3.65 11.22 -9.24
CA GLU A 154 -4.45 11.65 -10.41
C GLU A 154 -3.61 11.69 -11.70
N ASP A 155 -2.31 11.39 -11.63
CA ASP A 155 -1.38 11.39 -12.76
C ASP A 155 -0.71 10.02 -12.89
N GLU A 156 -1.11 9.26 -13.91
CA GLU A 156 -0.62 7.89 -14.12
C GLU A 156 0.91 7.83 -14.26
N GLN A 157 1.52 8.78 -14.99
CA GLN A 157 2.96 8.76 -15.22
C GLN A 157 3.72 8.96 -13.90
N ARG A 158 3.26 9.90 -13.08
CA ARG A 158 3.85 10.17 -11.77
C ARG A 158 3.63 9.01 -10.80
N LEU A 159 2.42 8.44 -10.76
CA LEU A 159 2.12 7.27 -9.93
C LEU A 159 3.01 6.10 -10.30
N ARG A 160 3.15 5.78 -11.60
CA ARG A 160 4.05 4.71 -12.06
C ARG A 160 5.50 4.94 -11.65
N GLY A 161 5.96 6.20 -11.66
CA GLY A 161 7.29 6.57 -11.17
C GLY A 161 7.46 6.27 -9.67
N VAL A 162 6.46 6.63 -8.85
CA VAL A 162 6.46 6.33 -7.41
C VAL A 162 6.37 4.82 -7.15
N LEU A 163 5.54 4.10 -7.90
CA LEU A 163 5.43 2.64 -7.77
C LEU A 163 6.71 1.92 -8.19
N LYS A 164 7.43 2.43 -9.21
CA LYS A 164 8.75 1.92 -9.57
C LYS A 164 9.74 2.14 -8.42
N PHE A 165 9.70 3.30 -7.76
CA PHE A 165 10.49 3.57 -6.57
C PHE A 165 10.14 2.62 -5.41
N ALA A 166 8.85 2.42 -5.13
CA ALA A 166 8.37 1.50 -4.10
C ALA A 166 8.78 0.04 -4.38
N ASN A 167 8.68 -0.44 -5.62
CA ASN A 167 9.17 -1.76 -6.04
C ASN A 167 10.69 -1.90 -5.82
N ALA A 168 11.47 -0.85 -6.12
CA ALA A 168 12.91 -0.87 -5.85
C ALA A 168 13.20 -0.99 -4.35
N CYS A 169 12.49 -0.23 -3.51
CA CYS A 169 12.64 -0.31 -2.06
C CYS A 169 12.30 -1.70 -1.51
N GLY A 170 11.16 -2.25 -1.95
CA GLY A 170 10.75 -3.61 -1.61
C GLY A 170 11.79 -4.65 -2.00
N ALA A 171 12.28 -4.59 -3.25
CA ALA A 171 13.32 -5.50 -3.75
C ALA A 171 14.61 -5.41 -2.92
N ILE A 172 15.16 -4.20 -2.68
CA ILE A 172 16.40 -4.04 -1.91
C ILE A 172 16.24 -4.56 -0.48
N THR A 173 15.08 -4.36 0.12
CA THR A 173 14.78 -4.88 1.47
C THR A 173 14.93 -6.40 1.54
N THR A 174 14.67 -7.11 0.44
CA THR A 174 14.84 -8.58 0.42
C THR A 174 16.29 -9.06 0.46
N THR A 175 17.26 -8.17 0.21
CA THR A 175 18.68 -8.54 0.00
C THR A 175 19.47 -8.69 1.29
N LYS A 176 18.91 -8.29 2.44
CA LYS A 176 19.52 -8.33 3.77
C LYS A 176 18.56 -8.98 4.75
N LYS A 177 19.08 -9.52 5.86
CA LYS A 177 18.23 -10.13 6.91
C LYS A 177 17.56 -9.07 7.78
N GLY A 178 16.30 -9.33 8.11
CA GLY A 178 15.48 -8.52 9.02
C GLY A 178 14.91 -7.26 8.35
N ALA A 179 13.65 -6.93 8.68
CA ALA A 179 12.91 -5.83 8.05
C ALA A 179 13.60 -4.46 8.18
N ILE A 180 13.77 -3.98 9.43
CA ILE A 180 14.26 -2.61 9.69
C ILE A 180 15.71 -2.41 9.22
N PRO A 181 16.67 -3.32 9.52
CA PRO A 181 18.06 -3.15 9.08
C PRO A 181 18.23 -3.23 7.54
N ALA A 182 17.26 -3.81 6.84
CA ALA A 182 17.28 -3.96 5.40
C ALA A 182 16.63 -2.79 4.64
N LEU A 183 15.99 -1.85 5.34
CA LEU A 183 15.36 -0.70 4.68
C LEU A 183 16.41 0.12 3.90
N PRO A 184 16.15 0.42 2.62
CA PRO A 184 17.08 1.19 1.81
C PRO A 184 16.94 2.69 2.05
N SER A 185 18.01 3.41 1.75
CA SER A 185 17.97 4.83 1.48
C SER A 185 17.35 5.13 0.11
N GLU A 186 16.86 6.36 -0.09
CA GLU A 186 16.38 6.79 -1.42
C GLU A 186 17.47 6.65 -2.49
N SER A 187 18.74 6.94 -2.14
CA SER A 187 19.86 6.84 -3.07
C SER A 187 20.11 5.41 -3.55
N GLU A 188 19.97 4.41 -2.67
CA GLU A 188 20.10 3.01 -3.06
C GLU A 188 18.99 2.61 -4.03
N ALA A 189 17.74 3.00 -3.74
CA ALA A 189 16.61 2.76 -4.63
C ALA A 189 16.80 3.41 -6.01
N PHE A 190 17.22 4.68 -6.07
CA PHE A 190 17.51 5.33 -7.35
C PHE A 190 18.69 4.72 -8.11
N THR A 191 19.69 4.18 -7.40
CA THR A 191 20.81 3.48 -8.02
C THR A 191 20.31 2.22 -8.72
N LEU A 192 19.47 1.42 -8.05
CA LEU A 192 18.85 0.24 -8.64
C LEU A 192 17.98 0.59 -9.86
N ILE A 193 17.18 1.66 -9.76
CA ILE A 193 16.30 2.11 -10.86
C ILE A 193 17.10 2.53 -12.11
N LYS A 194 18.26 3.17 -11.94
CA LYS A 194 19.13 3.61 -13.06
C LYS A 194 19.94 2.47 -13.67
N GLY A 195 20.20 1.42 -12.91
CA GLY A 195 20.96 0.25 -13.35
C GLY A 195 20.12 -0.83 -14.05
N ALA A 196 18.80 -0.67 -14.07
CA ALA A 196 17.85 -1.59 -14.68
C ALA A 196 17.46 -1.20 -16.11
#